data_AF-A0A3D5DPB9-F1
#
_entry.id   AF-A0A3D5DPB9-F1
#
_cell.length_a   1.000
_cell.length_b   1.000
_cell.length_c   1.000
_cell.angle_alpha   90.00
_cell.angle_beta   90.00
_cell.angle_gamma   90.00
#
_symmetry.space_group_name_H-M   'P 1'
#
loop_
_entity.id
_entity.type
_entity.pdbx_description
1 polymer ?
#
loop_
_entity_poly.entity_id
_entity_poly.type
_entity_poly.pdbx_seq_one_letter_code
_entity_poly.pdbx_strand_id
1 'polypeptide(L)'
;MADPARRQPALLPDLLDWLSAPWMPLLPFTAAHTFRVEAYVENDHYIVRAELPGMDPDKDVEITVDDRMLTIHAERREEHKEPHRSEFHYGSFTRSVLLPARADTEHIAATY
;
A
#
# COMPACT_ATOMS: atom_id res chain seq x y z
N MET A 1 38.62 -14.43 -18.07
CA MET A 1 39.15 -13.06 -18.16
C MET A 1 37.96 -12.12 -17.97
N ALA A 2 37.86 -11.44 -16.81
CA ALA A 2 36.87 -10.38 -16.50
C ALA A 2 37.27 -9.08 -17.24
N ASP A 3 36.41 -8.10 -17.57
CA ASP A 3 35.63 -7.20 -16.68
C ASP A 3 34.51 -6.41 -17.47
N PRO A 4 33.58 -5.62 -16.87
CA PRO A 4 32.15 -5.64 -17.19
C PRO A 4 31.62 -4.24 -17.59
N ALA A 5 30.41 -4.15 -18.14
CA ALA A 5 29.68 -2.87 -18.22
C ALA A 5 28.17 -3.11 -18.33
N ARG A 6 27.56 -3.32 -17.17
CA ARG A 6 26.32 -2.70 -16.69
C ARG A 6 25.42 -2.06 -17.77
N ARG A 7 24.21 -2.59 -17.96
CA ARG A 7 22.96 -1.82 -18.18
C ARG A 7 21.72 -2.68 -17.86
N GLN A 8 21.23 -2.46 -16.64
CA GLN A 8 19.87 -2.60 -16.08
C GLN A 8 19.07 -3.89 -16.34
N PRO A 9 18.73 -4.69 -15.30
CA PRO A 9 17.63 -5.64 -15.42
C PRO A 9 16.32 -4.86 -15.50
N ALA A 10 15.54 -5.12 -16.55
CA ALA A 10 14.14 -4.71 -16.62
C ALA A 10 13.38 -5.42 -15.49
N LEU A 11 13.31 -4.76 -14.34
CA LEU A 11 12.35 -5.08 -13.30
C LEU A 11 11.01 -4.57 -13.81
N LEU A 12 10.02 -5.47 -13.83
CA LEU A 12 8.62 -5.30 -14.24
C LEU A 12 8.25 -5.67 -15.70
N PRO A 13 8.29 -6.95 -16.08
CA PRO A 13 7.26 -7.56 -16.92
C PRO A 13 6.16 -8.14 -15.99
N ASP A 14 4.86 -7.85 -16.02
CA ASP A 14 3.99 -7.06 -16.88
C ASP A 14 2.85 -6.51 -15.99
N LEU A 15 2.78 -5.20 -15.88
CA LEU A 15 1.77 -4.48 -15.08
C LEU A 15 0.34 -4.63 -15.67
N LEU A 16 0.26 -4.92 -16.97
CA LEU A 16 -0.97 -5.03 -17.74
C LEU A 16 -1.66 -6.39 -17.57
N ASP A 17 -0.89 -7.45 -17.30
CA ASP A 17 -1.44 -8.78 -17.05
C ASP A 17 -2.21 -8.84 -15.73
N TRP A 18 -1.77 -8.07 -14.74
CA TRP A 18 -2.49 -7.85 -13.48
C TRP A 18 -3.82 -7.11 -13.66
N LEU A 19 -3.86 -6.07 -14.50
CA LEU A 19 -5.09 -5.36 -14.88
C LEU A 19 -6.09 -6.21 -15.69
N SER A 20 -5.63 -7.34 -16.23
CA SER A 20 -6.41 -8.19 -17.13
C SER A 20 -6.97 -9.46 -16.46
N ALA A 21 -6.73 -9.64 -15.16
CA ALA A 21 -7.02 -10.88 -14.48
C ALA A 21 -8.54 -11.08 -14.20
N PRO A 22 -9.08 -12.30 -14.39
CA PRO A 22 -10.52 -12.60 -14.29
C PRO A 22 -11.07 -12.63 -12.86
N TRP A 23 -10.25 -12.35 -11.84
CA TRP A 23 -10.67 -12.02 -10.48
C TRP A 23 -10.96 -10.52 -10.31
N MET A 24 -10.89 -9.74 -11.39
CA MET A 24 -11.28 -8.33 -11.45
C MET A 24 -12.69 -8.19 -12.06
N PRO A 25 -13.78 -8.67 -11.43
CA PRO A 25 -15.11 -8.36 -11.92
C PRO A 25 -15.51 -6.99 -11.36
N LEU A 26 -15.46 -5.97 -12.22
CA LEU A 26 -16.10 -4.66 -12.05
C LEU A 26 -15.40 -3.73 -11.03
N LEU A 27 -15.00 -2.56 -11.52
CA LEU A 27 -14.73 -1.38 -10.69
C LEU A 27 -16.00 -0.99 -9.91
N PRO A 28 -15.98 -0.95 -8.55
CA PRO A 28 -16.55 0.23 -7.89
C PRO A 28 -15.81 0.76 -6.62
N PHE A 29 -14.50 0.55 -6.40
CA PHE A 29 -13.90 0.80 -5.06
C PHE A 29 -12.68 1.74 -4.92
N THR A 30 -12.08 2.28 -6.00
CA THR A 30 -10.78 3.00 -5.88
C THR A 30 -10.78 4.51 -6.16
N ALA A 31 -11.92 5.18 -6.30
CA ALA A 31 -11.92 6.59 -6.73
C ALA A 31 -12.23 7.66 -5.68
N ALA A 32 -12.70 7.33 -4.46
CA ALA A 32 -13.14 8.41 -3.56
C ALA A 32 -12.05 8.83 -2.55
N HIS A 33 -11.48 7.91 -1.78
CA HIS A 33 -10.61 8.28 -0.66
C HIS A 33 -9.48 7.25 -0.47
N THR A 34 -8.33 7.47 -1.11
CA THR A 34 -7.12 6.68 -0.89
C THR A 34 -6.05 7.56 -0.25
N PHE A 35 -5.35 7.08 0.77
CA PHE A 35 -4.16 7.74 1.30
C PHE A 35 -2.98 7.59 0.32
N ARG A 36 -2.01 8.51 0.44
CA ARG A 36 -0.78 8.46 -0.36
C ARG A 36 0.16 7.41 0.20
N VAL A 37 0.89 6.78 -0.71
CA VAL A 37 1.85 5.73 -0.40
C VAL A 37 3.04 5.92 -1.34
N GLU A 38 4.23 5.77 -0.78
CA GLU A 38 5.47 5.60 -1.52
C GLU A 38 6.06 4.22 -1.22
N ALA A 39 6.80 3.67 -2.17
CA ALA A 39 7.45 2.38 -2.02
C ALA A 39 8.84 2.41 -2.66
N TYR A 40 9.81 1.81 -1.98
CA TYR A 40 11.20 1.75 -2.44
C TYR A 40 11.92 0.56 -1.79
N VAL A 41 13.11 0.25 -2.30
CA VAL A 41 13.99 -0.78 -1.74
C VAL A 41 15.16 -0.10 -1.07
N GLU A 42 15.45 -0.47 0.16
CA GLU A 42 16.60 0.01 0.94
C GLU A 42 17.15 -1.12 1.79
N ASN A 43 18.48 -1.32 1.78
CA ASN A 43 19.16 -2.33 2.58
C ASN A 43 18.52 -3.74 2.48
N ASP A 44 18.13 -4.17 1.27
CA ASP A 44 17.46 -5.45 0.99
C ASP A 44 16.04 -5.60 1.56
N HIS A 45 15.43 -4.49 2.01
CA HIS A 45 14.04 -4.46 2.47
C HIS A 45 13.16 -3.72 1.46
N TYR A 46 11.99 -4.28 1.16
CA TYR A 46 10.94 -3.58 0.42
C TYR A 46 10.11 -2.75 1.41
N ILE A 47 10.22 -1.43 1.32
CA ILE A 47 9.61 -0.49 2.27
C ILE A 47 8.40 0.15 1.60
N VAL A 48 7.27 0.14 2.30
CA VAL A 48 6.03 0.84 1.93
C VAL A 48 5.72 1.85 3.02
N ARG A 49 5.57 3.13 2.67
CA ARG A 49 5.21 4.20 3.62
C ARG A 49 3.87 4.79 3.24
N ALA A 50 2.97 4.91 4.20
CA ALA A 50 1.61 5.42 4.01
C ALA A 50 1.36 6.69 4.82
N GLU A 51 0.70 7.67 4.23
CA GLU A 51 0.29 8.90 4.92
C GLU A 51 -1.04 8.70 5.64
N LEU A 52 -1.00 8.34 6.92
CA LEU A 52 -2.19 8.07 7.75
C LEU A 52 -2.27 8.96 9.00
N PRO A 53 -2.19 10.30 8.88
CA PRO A 53 -2.01 11.20 10.02
C PRO A 53 -3.21 11.20 10.98
N GLY A 54 -2.91 11.17 12.28
CA GLY A 54 -3.90 11.30 13.35
C GLY A 54 -4.73 10.04 13.60
N MET A 55 -4.24 8.88 13.17
CA MET A 55 -4.80 7.57 13.46
C MET A 55 -4.03 6.90 14.60
N ASP A 56 -4.74 6.09 15.39
CA ASP A 56 -4.15 5.16 16.35
C ASP A 56 -3.78 3.85 15.60
N PRO A 57 -2.50 3.50 15.48
CA PRO A 57 -2.08 2.35 14.67
C PRO A 57 -2.64 1.01 15.16
N ASP A 58 -2.92 0.87 16.46
CA ASP A 58 -3.40 -0.39 17.03
C ASP A 58 -4.93 -0.56 16.87
N LYS A 59 -5.66 0.53 16.63
CA LYS A 59 -7.13 0.54 16.59
C LYS A 59 -7.71 0.87 15.23
N ASP A 60 -7.05 1.78 14.51
CA ASP A 60 -7.58 2.41 13.31
C ASP A 60 -6.90 1.89 12.05
N VAL A 61 -5.82 1.09 12.15
CA VAL A 61 -5.06 0.57 11.02
C VAL A 61 -4.93 -0.95 11.09
N GLU A 62 -5.24 -1.61 9.98
CA GLU A 62 -5.07 -3.04 9.80
C GLU A 62 -4.18 -3.29 8.58
N ILE A 63 -3.17 -4.15 8.76
CA ILE A 63 -2.24 -4.54 7.71
C ILE A 63 -2.34 -6.05 7.53
N THR A 64 -2.66 -6.48 6.32
CA THR A 64 -2.75 -7.89 5.97
C THR A 64 -1.92 -8.20 4.73
N VAL A 65 -1.44 -9.43 4.65
CA VAL A 65 -0.81 -9.96 3.43
C VAL A 65 -1.42 -11.29 3.07
N ASP A 66 -1.93 -11.38 1.86
CA ASP A 66 -2.44 -12.60 1.25
C ASP A 66 -2.00 -12.68 -0.21
N ASP A 67 -1.50 -13.85 -0.65
CA ASP A 67 -0.91 -14.07 -1.98
C ASP A 67 -0.03 -12.90 -2.50
N ARG A 68 0.90 -12.43 -1.64
CA ARG A 68 1.81 -11.30 -1.90
C ARG A 68 1.12 -9.93 -2.06
N MET A 69 -0.17 -9.82 -1.81
CA MET A 69 -0.88 -8.55 -1.78
C MET A 69 -0.83 -7.97 -0.37
N LEU A 70 -0.04 -6.93 -0.18
CA LEU A 70 -0.07 -6.12 1.04
C LEU A 70 -1.28 -5.20 1.00
N THR A 71 -2.21 -5.37 1.92
CA THR A 71 -3.38 -4.50 2.06
C THR A 71 -3.27 -3.71 3.34
N ILE A 72 -3.37 -2.38 3.22
CA ILE A 72 -3.44 -1.44 4.32
C ILE A 72 -4.88 -0.92 4.35
N HIS A 73 -5.62 -1.30 5.37
CA HIS A 73 -6.95 -0.79 5.68
C HIS A 73 -6.83 0.19 6.84
N ALA A 74 -7.52 1.32 6.75
CA ALA A 74 -7.51 2.34 7.79
C ALA A 74 -8.90 2.95 7.95
N GLU A 75 -9.28 3.31 9.18
CA GLU A 75 -10.55 3.97 9.49
C GLU A 75 -10.29 5.30 10.18
N ARG A 76 -10.77 6.40 9.60
CA ARG A 76 -10.72 7.72 10.25
C ARG A 76 -12.10 8.10 10.77
N ARG A 77 -12.21 8.26 12.08
CA ARG A 77 -13.47 8.68 12.72
C ARG A 77 -13.59 10.20 12.78
N GLU A 78 -14.83 10.68 12.61
CA GLU A 78 -15.17 12.09 12.78
C GLU A 78 -15.45 12.38 14.26
N GLU A 79 -14.87 13.47 14.78
CA GLU A 79 -15.26 14.02 16.07
C GLU A 79 -16.06 15.30 15.87
N HIS A 80 -17.35 15.27 16.18
CA HIS A 80 -18.21 16.45 16.09
C HIS A 80 -17.91 17.41 17.26
N LYS A 81 -17.24 18.54 16.97
CA LYS A 81 -17.01 19.64 17.92
C LYS A 81 -17.47 20.96 17.31
N GLU A 82 -18.47 21.60 17.91
CA GLU A 82 -19.01 22.86 17.38
C GLU A 82 -18.28 24.12 17.90
N PRO A 83 -18.12 25.16 17.05
CA PRO A 83 -18.38 25.17 15.61
C PRO A 83 -17.31 24.37 14.84
N HIS A 84 -17.75 23.45 13.98
CA HIS A 84 -16.89 22.53 13.23
C HIS A 84 -16.72 22.98 11.77
N ARG A 85 -15.48 22.97 11.26
CA ARG A 85 -15.19 22.97 9.82
C ARG A 85 -14.05 21.99 9.58
N SER A 86 -14.21 21.09 8.62
CA SER A 86 -13.20 20.10 8.26
C SER A 86 -13.08 19.99 6.74
N GLU A 87 -11.85 19.85 6.27
CA GLU A 87 -11.51 19.50 4.88
C GLU A 87 -11.00 18.05 4.81
N PHE A 88 -11.03 17.34 5.94
CA PHE A 88 -10.60 15.97 6.03
C PHE A 88 -11.68 15.03 5.53
N HIS A 89 -11.22 13.98 4.86
CA HIS A 89 -12.05 12.83 4.55
C HIS A 89 -12.12 11.92 5.80
N TYR A 90 -13.31 11.41 6.09
CA TYR A 90 -13.58 10.46 7.17
C TYR A 90 -14.16 9.16 6.58
N GLY A 91 -14.15 8.09 7.38
CA GLY A 91 -14.58 6.76 6.98
C GLY A 91 -13.42 5.81 6.71
N SER A 92 -13.66 4.78 5.91
CA SER A 92 -12.69 3.72 5.61
C SER A 92 -11.86 4.03 4.37
N PHE A 93 -10.58 3.71 4.45
CA PHE A 93 -9.59 3.86 3.39
C PHE A 93 -8.89 2.51 3.20
N THR A 94 -8.78 2.06 1.96
CA THR A 94 -8.06 0.83 1.64
C THR A 94 -7.11 1.07 0.50
N ARG A 95 -5.88 0.58 0.64
CA ARG A 95 -4.93 0.54 -0.47
C ARG A 95 -4.15 -0.77 -0.44
N SER A 96 -4.00 -1.37 -1.61
CA SER A 96 -3.23 -2.60 -1.78
C SER A 96 -2.00 -2.36 -2.65
N VAL A 97 -0.91 -3.03 -2.29
CA VAL A 97 0.39 -2.98 -2.97
C VAL A 97 0.84 -4.41 -3.21
N LEU A 98 1.16 -4.74 -4.46
CA LEU A 98 1.73 -6.03 -4.80
C LEU A 98 3.19 -6.07 -4.34
N LEU A 99 3.52 -7.05 -3.49
CA LEU A 99 4.87 -7.26 -3.00
C LEU A 99 5.75 -7.93 -4.08
N PRO A 100 7.07 -7.68 -4.05
CA PRO A 100 8.02 -8.40 -4.90
C PRO A 100 7.88 -9.92 -4.76
N ALA A 101 8.11 -10.66 -5.85
CA ALA A 101 7.94 -12.12 -5.88
C ALA A 101 8.79 -12.91 -4.87
N ARG A 102 9.88 -12.30 -4.36
CA ARG A 102 10.79 -12.90 -3.37
C ARG A 102 10.69 -12.25 -1.99
N ALA A 103 9.68 -11.42 -1.75
CA ALA A 103 9.48 -10.84 -0.43
C ALA A 103 9.15 -11.97 0.57
N ASP A 104 9.78 -11.92 1.73
CA ASP A 104 9.43 -12.77 2.85
C ASP A 104 8.14 -12.22 3.49
N THR A 105 7.02 -12.92 3.27
CA THR A 105 5.71 -12.52 3.80
C THR A 105 5.47 -13.03 5.22
N GLU A 106 6.34 -13.88 5.76
CA GLU A 106 6.24 -14.39 7.14
C GLU A 106 6.89 -13.40 8.13
N HIS A 107 7.90 -12.65 7.69
CA HIS A 107 8.65 -11.70 8.52
C HIS A 107 8.39 -10.24 8.12
N ILE A 108 7.14 -9.82 8.26
CA ILE A 108 6.74 -8.43 8.01
C ILE A 108 6.79 -7.62 9.30
N ALA A 109 7.35 -6.43 9.23
CA ALA A 109 7.35 -5.45 10.31
C ALA A 109 6.66 -4.16 9.86
N ALA A 110 5.93 -3.53 10.78
CA ALA A 110 5.28 -2.25 10.57
C ALA A 110 5.54 -1.32 11.77
N THR A 111 5.68 -0.04 11.47
CA THR A 111 5.87 1.04 12.45
C THR A 111 5.12 2.26 11.97
N TYR A 112 4.57 3.04 12.90
CA TYR A 112 3.82 4.27 12.63
C TYR A 112 4.51 5.47 13.27
#